data_AF-A0A1H9H6Z3-F1
#
_entry.id   AF-A0A1H9H6Z3-F1
#
_cell.length_a   1.000
_cell.length_b   1.000
_cell.length_c   1.000
_cell.angle_alpha   90.00
_cell.angle_beta   90.00
_cell.angle_gamma   90.00
#
_symmetry.space_group_name_H-M   'P 1'
#
loop_
_entity.id
_entity.type
_entity.pdbx_description
1 polymer ?
#
loop_
_entity_poly.entity_id
_entity_poly.type
_entity_poly.pdbx_seq_one_letter_code
_entity_poly.pdbx_strand_id
1 'polypeptide(L)' 'MRRIDLNMDEQKKYEVVKRLVDEGGNKNRAALSLGITRRHLNRLI' A
#
# COMPACT_ATOMS: atom_id res chain seq x y z
N MET A 1 7.72 -13.52 -7.25
CA MET A 1 7.04 -12.22 -7.43
C MET A 1 7.36 -11.70 -8.82
N ARG A 2 6.35 -11.30 -9.62
CA ARG A 2 6.60 -10.61 -10.90
C ARG A 2 7.24 -9.25 -10.61
N ARG A 3 8.29 -8.88 -11.36
CA ARG A 3 8.88 -7.53 -11.31
C ARG A 3 7.86 -6.58 -11.93
N ILE A 4 7.41 -5.59 -11.16
CA ILE A 4 6.54 -4.52 -11.62
C ILE A 4 7.38 -3.25 -11.54
N ASP A 5 7.70 -2.67 -12.69
CA ASP A 5 8.39 -1.39 -12.76
C ASP A 5 7.32 -0.29 -12.62
N LEU A 6 7.23 0.27 -11.42
CA LEU A 6 6.22 1.25 -11.02
C LEU A 6 6.77 2.66 -11.16
N ASN A 7 5.95 3.60 -11.63
CA ASN A 7 6.30 5.03 -11.59
C ASN A 7 6.43 5.52 -10.13
N MET A 8 7.11 6.65 -9.89
CA MET A 8 7.50 7.11 -8.55
C MET A 8 6.32 7.16 -7.53
N ASP A 9 5.11 7.49 -7.99
CA ASP A 9 3.88 7.50 -7.16
C ASP A 9 3.29 6.12 -6.88
N GLU A 10 3.47 5.17 -7.81
CA GLU A 10 2.99 3.80 -7.68
C GLU A 10 3.94 2.96 -6.83
N GLN A 11 5.24 3.21 -6.92
CA GLN A 11 6.26 2.59 -6.07
C GLN A 11 5.98 2.89 -4.59
N LYS A 12 5.63 4.14 -4.27
CA LYS A 12 5.24 4.54 -2.91
C LYS A 12 3.98 3.81 -2.43
N LYS A 13 2.99 3.60 -3.29
CA LYS A 13 1.79 2.80 -2.97
C LYS A 13 2.17 1.36 -2.65
N TYR A 14 2.98 0.74 -3.49
CA TYR A 14 3.43 -0.63 -3.29
C TYR A 14 4.20 -0.80 -1.97
N GLU A 15 5.16 0.08 -1.67
CA GLU A 15 5.95 -0.01 -0.44
C GLU A 15 5.12 0.16 0.84
N VAL A 16 4.09 1.01 0.80
CA VAL A 16 3.18 1.19 1.93
C VAL A 16 2.29 -0.04 2.12
N VAL A 17 1.75 -0.60 1.04
CA VAL A 17 0.92 -1.82 1.11
C VAL A 17 1.77 -3.02 1.51
N LYS A 18 2.95 -3.19 0.92
CA LYS A 18 3.87 -4.28 1.22
C LYS A 18 4.30 -4.29 2.68
N ARG A 19 4.76 -3.16 3.23
CA ARG A 19 5.09 -3.07 4.66
C ARG A 19 3.89 -3.40 5.54
N LEU A 20 2.70 -2.97 5.14
CA LEU A 20 1.49 -3.27 5.89
C LEU A 20 1.17 -4.79 5.91
N VAL A 21 1.40 -5.50 4.80
CA VAL A 21 1.22 -6.96 4.72
C VAL A 21 2.32 -7.71 5.46
N ASP A 22 3.58 -7.33 5.25
CA ASP A 22 4.75 -8.04 5.75
C ASP A 22 4.94 -7.83 7.27
N GLU A 23 4.71 -6.62 7.78
CA GLU A 23 4.97 -6.24 9.18
C GLU A 23 3.69 -6.18 10.04
N GLY A 24 2.50 -6.34 9.45
CA GLY A 24 1.23 -6.26 10.17
C GLY A 24 0.87 -4.84 10.65
N GLY A 25 1.11 -3.83 9.81
CA GLY A 25 0.95 -2.42 10.15
C GLY A 25 -0.51 -1.92 10.29
N ASN A 26 -0.66 -0.69 10.78
CA ASN A 26 -1.98 -0.07 10.97
C ASN A 26 -2.62 0.36 9.63
N LYS A 27 -3.73 -0.31 9.27
CA LYS A 27 -4.51 -0.08 8.03
C LYS A 27 -5.06 1.34 7.90
N ASN A 28 -5.40 2.00 9.00
CA ASN A 28 -5.91 3.37 8.95
C ASN A 28 -4.79 4.36 8.60
N ARG A 29 -3.58 4.15 9.14
CA ARG A 29 -2.41 4.99 8.86
C ARG A 29 -1.98 4.87 7.40
N ALA A 30 -1.91 3.64 6.88
CA ALA A 30 -1.58 3.39 5.48
C ALA A 30 -2.61 4.02 4.52
N ALA A 31 -3.91 3.90 4.84
CA ALA A 31 -4.98 4.52 4.06
C ALA A 31 -4.84 6.05 4.04
N LEU A 32 -4.56 6.68 5.18
CA LEU A 32 -4.32 8.12 5.28
C LEU A 32 -3.08 8.58 4.49
N SER A 33 -1.97 7.84 4.58
CA SER A 33 -0.73 8.14 3.85
C SER A 33 -0.87 8.02 2.33
N LEU A 34 -1.80 7.18 1.85
CA LEU A 34 -2.11 7.02 0.44
C LEU A 34 -3.30 7.88 -0.02
N GLY A 35 -3.98 8.58 0.89
CA GLY A 35 -5.18 9.36 0.58
C GLY A 35 -6.36 8.51 0.08
N ILE A 36 -6.42 7.23 0.44
CA ILE A 36 -7.46 6.29 0.00
C ILE A 36 -8.33 5.86 1.19
N THR A 37 -9.50 5.30 0.89
CA THR A 37 -10.33 4.70 1.94
C THR A 37 -9.74 3.36 2.39
N ARG A 38 -10.00 2.96 3.64
CA ARG A 38 -9.64 1.63 4.16
C ARG A 38 -10.20 0.49 3.31
N ARG A 39 -11.38 0.68 2.72
CA ARG A 39 -11.97 -0.29 1.76
C ARG A 39 -11.11 -0.42 0.51
N HIS A 40 -10.59 0.69 -0.02
CA HIS A 40 -9.69 0.66 -1.16
C HIS A 40 -8.37 -0.02 -0.80
N LEU A 41 -7.79 0.30 0.37
CA LEU A 41 -6.58 -0.35 0.86
C LEU A 41 -6.76 -1.87 0.99
N ASN A 42 -7.88 -2.33 1.54
CA ASN A 42 -8.19 -3.76 1.66
C ASN A 42 -8.36 -4.48 0.30
N ARG A 43 -8.54 -3.76 -0.81
CA ARG A 43 -8.54 -4.34 -2.16
C ARG A 43 -7.14 -4.41 -2.79
N LEU A 44 -6.17 -3.68 -2.22
CA LEU A 44 -4.77 -3.65 -2.68
C LEU A 44 -3.89 -4.67 -1.95
N ILE A 45 -4.31 -5.08 -0.74
CA ILE A 45 -3.77 -6.22 0.02
C ILE A 45 -4.23 -7.50 -0.65
#